data_AF-A0A535XDW5-F1
#
_entry.id   AF-A0A535XDW5-F1
#
_cell.length_a   1.000
_cell.length_b   1.000
_cell.length_c   1.000
_cell.angle_alpha   90.00
_cell.angle_beta   90.00
_cell.angle_gamma   90.00
#
_symmetry.space_group_name_H-M   'P 1'
#
loop_
_entity.id
_entity.type
_entity.pdbx_description
1 polymer ?
#
loop_
_entity_poly.entity_id
_entity_poly.type
_entity_poly.pdbx_seq_one_letter_code
_entity_poly.pdbx_strand_id
1 'polypeptide(L)'
;LDAVRGRAEWVLTLHVLQEPDEEYVARASPAIRAAREEIASSPPGRAHLLKKRLAELEREERRRIEAESAQEVVTKLGEIAADVYLEPLPTDTLERPLVRASVLVPRADEAGFVEGVERLRNAWPEPMFRLLLTGPWPPYRFGGLQPDHG
;
A
#
# COMPACT_ATOMS: atom_id res chain seq x y z
N LEU A 1 -0.30 -32.18 -2.45
CA LEU A 1 0.27 -31.99 -1.09
C LEU A 1 1.75 -31.62 -1.08
N ASP A 2 2.50 -31.73 -2.19
CA ASP A 2 3.93 -31.38 -2.22
C ASP A 2 4.25 -29.89 -2.43
N ALA A 3 3.32 -29.09 -2.98
CA ALA A 3 3.53 -27.65 -3.19
C ALA A 3 3.71 -26.84 -1.88
N VAL A 4 3.33 -27.42 -0.75
CA VAL A 4 3.26 -26.74 0.55
C VAL A 4 4.25 -27.31 1.57
N ARG A 5 4.93 -28.40 1.23
CA ARG A 5 5.87 -29.08 2.13
C ARG A 5 7.17 -28.28 2.17
N GLY A 6 7.46 -27.65 3.31
CA GLY A 6 8.67 -26.83 3.49
C GLY A 6 8.52 -25.36 3.08
N ARG A 7 7.29 -24.86 2.95
CA ARG A 7 7.00 -23.43 2.75
C ARG A 7 6.13 -22.89 3.88
N ALA A 8 6.28 -21.61 4.19
CA ALA A 8 5.48 -20.86 5.15
C ALA A 8 4.64 -19.81 4.44
N GLU A 9 3.39 -19.67 4.86
CA GLU A 9 2.48 -18.62 4.38
C GLU A 9 2.60 -17.41 5.32
N TRP A 10 2.79 -16.24 4.73
CA TRP A 10 2.80 -14.96 5.42
C TRP A 10 1.73 -14.06 4.81
N VAL A 11 1.09 -13.25 5.65
CA VAL A 11 0.14 -12.24 5.18
C VAL A 11 0.69 -10.87 5.51
N LEU A 12 0.81 -10.05 4.47
CA LEU A 12 1.26 -8.68 4.57
C LEU A 12 0.13 -7.72 4.22
N THR A 13 -0.05 -6.69 5.04
CA THR A 13 -1.05 -5.65 4.81
C THR A 13 -0.44 -4.26 4.93
N LEU A 14 -0.73 -3.41 3.95
CA LEU A 14 -0.43 -1.98 3.99
C LEU A 14 -1.71 -1.23 4.35
N HIS A 15 -1.68 -0.46 5.44
CA HIS A 15 -2.80 0.34 5.90
C HIS A 15 -2.48 1.83 5.83
N VAL A 16 -3.48 2.65 5.51
CA VAL A 16 -3.42 4.10 5.74
C VAL A 16 -3.78 4.35 7.20
N LEU A 17 -2.85 4.88 7.99
CA LEU A 17 -3.12 5.30 9.37
C LEU A 17 -3.69 6.70 9.43
N GLN A 18 -3.18 7.57 8.58
CA GLN A 18 -3.60 8.96 8.48
C GLN A 18 -3.59 9.35 7.01
N GLU A 19 -4.67 9.97 6.54
CA GLU A 19 -4.69 10.52 5.19
C GLU A 19 -3.57 11.57 5.03
N PRO A 20 -2.86 11.59 3.89
CA PRO A 20 -1.84 12.58 3.65
C PRO A 20 -2.44 13.98 3.81
N ASP A 21 -1.88 14.74 4.75
CA ASP A 21 -2.38 16.08 5.03
C ASP A 21 -2.09 17.03 3.86
N GLU A 22 -2.74 18.19 3.92
CA GLU A 22 -2.61 19.23 2.91
C GLU A 22 -1.15 19.66 2.66
N GLU A 23 -0.28 19.62 3.68
CA GLU A 23 1.11 20.04 3.56
C GLU A 23 1.97 18.97 2.89
N TYR A 24 1.73 17.70 3.24
CA TYR A 24 2.36 16.56 2.58
C TYR A 24 2.01 16.53 1.09
N VAL A 25 0.73 16.68 0.75
CA VAL A 25 0.22 16.71 -0.62
C VAL A 25 0.81 17.88 -1.40
N ALA A 26 0.92 19.05 -0.78
CA ALA A 26 1.58 20.21 -1.38
C ALA A 26 3.07 20.00 -1.60
N ARG A 27 3.78 19.34 -0.69
CA ARG A 27 5.20 18.98 -0.89
C ARG A 27 5.37 17.97 -2.02
N ALA A 28 4.46 17.00 -2.13
CA ALA A 28 4.48 15.95 -3.13
C ALA A 28 4.01 16.41 -4.53
N SER A 29 3.23 17.50 -4.63
CA SER A 29 2.70 18.01 -5.90
C SER A 29 3.04 19.49 -6.14
N PRO A 30 3.89 19.81 -7.12
CA PRO A 30 4.13 21.19 -7.56
C PRO A 30 2.85 21.90 -8.02
N ALA A 31 1.89 21.17 -8.60
CA ALA A 31 0.63 21.73 -9.08
C ALA A 31 -0.24 22.28 -7.94
N ILE A 32 -0.24 21.60 -6.79
CA ILE A 32 -0.92 22.06 -5.57
C ILE A 32 -0.31 23.37 -5.06
N ARG A 33 1.03 23.46 -5.03
CA ARG A 33 1.72 24.70 -4.62
C ARG A 33 1.38 25.87 -5.52
N ALA A 34 1.44 25.67 -6.84
CA ALA A 34 1.09 26.69 -7.82
C ALA A 34 -0.38 27.14 -7.68
N ALA A 35 -1.31 26.20 -7.46
CA ALA A 35 -2.71 26.53 -7.25
C ALA A 35 -2.95 27.33 -5.95
N ARG A 36 -2.22 27.04 -4.87
CA ARG A 36 -2.27 27.83 -3.62
C ARG A 36 -1.75 29.25 -3.82
N GLU A 37 -0.65 29.40 -4.55
CA GLU A 37 -0.10 30.71 -4.91
C GLU A 37 -1.09 31.52 -5.76
N GLU A 38 -1.72 30.90 -6.76
CA GLU A 38 -2.73 31.56 -7.61
C GLU A 38 -3.95 32.03 -6.79
N ILE A 39 -4.39 31.23 -5.82
CA ILE A 39 -5.48 31.60 -4.91
C ILE A 39 -5.08 32.82 -4.08
N ALA A 40 -3.86 32.83 -3.53
CA ALA A 40 -3.36 33.91 -2.69
C ALA A 40 -3.25 35.25 -3.46
N SER A 41 -2.92 35.20 -4.75
CA SER A 41 -2.84 36.38 -5.62
C SER A 41 -4.17 36.77 -6.28
N SER A 42 -5.25 36.02 -6.08
CA SER A 42 -6.52 36.22 -6.79
C SER A 42 -7.55 37.07 -6.01
N PRO A 43 -8.37 37.88 -6.69
CA PRO A 43 -9.49 38.58 -6.05
C PRO A 43 -10.50 37.61 -5.41
N PRO A 44 -11.25 38.02 -4.37
CA PRO A 44 -12.11 37.12 -3.57
C PRO A 44 -13.10 36.28 -4.40
N GLY A 45 -13.68 36.85 -5.46
CA GLY A 45 -14.61 36.14 -6.33
C GLY A 45 -13.96 35.00 -7.14
N ARG A 46 -12.75 35.22 -7.65
CA ARG A 46 -11.97 34.20 -8.38
C ARG A 46 -11.37 33.18 -7.41
N ALA A 47 -10.90 33.64 -6.25
CA ALA A 47 -10.31 32.79 -5.21
C ALA A 47 -11.28 31.70 -4.73
N HIS A 48 -12.59 31.98 -4.66
CA HIS A 48 -13.58 30.97 -4.26
C HIS A 48 -13.66 29.80 -5.26
N LEU A 49 -13.66 30.09 -6.57
CA LEU A 49 -13.68 29.05 -7.60
C LEU A 49 -12.38 28.25 -7.63
N LEU A 50 -11.25 28.93 -7.46
CA LEU A 50 -9.93 28.29 -7.40
C LEU A 50 -9.80 27.38 -6.18
N LYS A 51 -10.33 27.77 -5.01
CA LYS A 51 -10.37 26.91 -3.80
C LYS A 51 -11.11 25.60 -4.04
N LYS A 52 -12.23 25.63 -4.78
CA LYS A 52 -12.96 24.40 -5.15
C LYS A 52 -12.12 23.49 -6.04
N ARG A 53 -11.42 24.05 -7.02
CA ARG A 53 -10.51 23.30 -7.89
C ARG A 53 -9.32 22.72 -7.13
N LEU A 54 -8.73 23.50 -6.22
CA LEU A 54 -7.67 23.02 -5.34
C LEU A 54 -8.13 21.82 -4.53
N ALA A 55 -9.33 21.86 -3.93
CA ALA A 55 -9.83 20.73 -3.16
C ALA A 55 -10.03 19.45 -3.98
N GLU A 56 -10.44 19.55 -5.25
CA GLU A 56 -10.47 18.40 -6.17
C GLU A 56 -9.06 17.89 -6.48
N LEU A 57 -8.14 18.80 -6.81
CA LEU A 57 -6.76 18.45 -7.12
C LEU A 57 -6.08 17.77 -5.92
N GLU A 58 -6.30 18.24 -4.70
CA GLU A 58 -5.78 17.61 -3.48
C GLU A 58 -6.36 16.21 -3.26
N ARG A 59 -7.63 15.97 -3.62
CA ARG A 59 -8.23 14.62 -3.58
C ARG A 59 -7.58 13.70 -4.61
N GLU A 60 -7.37 14.17 -5.83
CA GLU A 60 -6.72 13.39 -6.89
C GLU A 60 -5.28 13.04 -6.53
N GLU A 61 -4.52 14.00 -6.00
CA GLU A 61 -3.14 13.80 -5.58
C GLU A 61 -3.03 12.83 -4.40
N ARG A 62 -3.94 12.90 -3.41
CA ARG A 62 -4.01 11.90 -2.34
C ARG A 62 -4.22 10.49 -2.90
N ARG A 63 -5.16 10.32 -3.84
CA ARG A 63 -5.41 9.01 -4.47
C ARG A 63 -4.19 8.53 -5.25
N ARG A 64 -3.50 9.43 -5.96
CA ARG A 64 -2.27 9.10 -6.67
C ARG A 64 -1.17 8.62 -5.71
N ILE A 65 -0.95 9.34 -4.61
CA ILE A 65 0.02 8.97 -3.57
C ILE A 65 -0.30 7.60 -2.96
N GLU A 66 -1.57 7.35 -2.63
CA GLU A 66 -2.01 6.04 -2.11
C GLU A 66 -1.75 4.91 -3.14
N ALA A 67 -2.09 5.14 -4.41
CA ALA A 67 -1.89 4.15 -5.48
C ALA A 67 -0.40 3.87 -5.76
N GLU A 68 0.44 4.91 -5.81
CA GLU A 68 1.89 4.78 -5.97
C GLU A 68 2.51 4.00 -4.80
N SER A 69 2.08 4.33 -3.58
CA SER A 69 2.51 3.62 -2.36
C SER A 69 2.14 2.14 -2.40
N ALA A 70 0.91 1.81 -2.80
CA ALA A 70 0.46 0.44 -2.96
C ALA A 70 1.29 -0.31 -4.02
N GLN A 71 1.52 0.32 -5.17
CA GLN A 71 2.29 -0.26 -6.27
C GLN A 71 3.74 -0.53 -5.87
N GLU A 72 4.38 0.41 -5.15
CA GLU A 72 5.74 0.24 -4.66
C GLU A 72 5.86 -0.95 -3.71
N VAL A 73 4.93 -1.11 -2.75
CA VAL A 73 4.90 -2.30 -1.88
C VAL A 73 4.75 -3.57 -2.70
N VAL A 74 3.80 -3.63 -3.64
CA VAL A 74 3.59 -4.82 -4.47
C VAL A 74 4.83 -5.18 -5.27
N THR A 75 5.49 -4.19 -5.89
CA THR A 75 6.74 -4.40 -6.62
C THR A 75 7.84 -4.94 -5.71
N LYS A 76 8.02 -4.35 -4.52
CA LYS A 76 9.02 -4.82 -3.55
C LYS A 76 8.73 -6.22 -3.00
N LEU A 77 7.46 -6.57 -2.78
CA LEU A 77 7.10 -7.94 -2.42
C LEU A 77 7.46 -8.94 -3.51
N GLY A 78 7.24 -8.60 -4.78
CA GLY A 78 7.63 -9.44 -5.91
C GLY A 78 9.14 -9.65 -6.03
N GLU A 79 9.97 -8.74 -5.50
CA GLU A 79 11.43 -8.89 -5.46
C GLU A 79 11.91 -9.84 -4.36
N ILE A 80 11.17 -9.96 -3.24
CA ILE A 80 11.63 -10.68 -2.03
C ILE A 80 10.87 -11.97 -1.72
N ALA A 81 9.69 -12.18 -2.32
CA ALA A 81 8.88 -13.39 -2.11
C ALA A 81 8.92 -14.32 -3.32
N ALA A 82 8.84 -15.63 -3.08
CA ALA A 82 8.85 -16.64 -4.14
C ALA A 82 7.51 -16.69 -4.91
N ASP A 83 6.40 -16.36 -4.25
CA ASP A 83 5.08 -16.23 -4.85
C ASP A 83 4.26 -15.20 -4.06
N VAL A 84 3.47 -14.39 -4.77
CA VAL A 84 2.67 -13.29 -4.22
C VAL A 84 1.25 -13.38 -4.76
N TYR A 85 0.30 -13.58 -3.86
CA TYR A 85 -1.13 -13.52 -4.15
C TYR A 85 -1.73 -12.25 -3.55
N LEU A 86 -2.15 -11.33 -4.42
CA LEU A 86 -2.89 -10.14 -3.99
C LEU A 86 -4.34 -10.51 -3.66
N GLU A 87 -4.73 -10.23 -2.43
CA GLU A 87 -6.09 -10.48 -1.95
C GLU A 87 -7.01 -9.30 -2.26
N PRO A 88 -8.31 -9.56 -2.48
CA PRO A 88 -9.32 -8.51 -2.48
C PRO A 88 -9.27 -7.72 -1.17
N LEU A 89 -9.28 -6.39 -1.30
CA LEU A 89 -9.32 -5.50 -0.14
C LEU A 89 -10.72 -5.53 0.48
N PRO A 90 -10.85 -5.71 1.80
CA PRO A 90 -12.15 -5.67 2.44
C PRO A 90 -12.68 -4.22 2.43
N THR A 91 -13.83 -4.03 1.80
CA THR A 91 -14.45 -2.70 1.57
C THR A 91 -15.05 -2.07 2.83
N ASP A 92 -15.26 -2.86 3.89
CA ASP A 92 -15.94 -2.46 5.12
C ASP A 92 -15.03 -2.62 6.35
N THR A 93 -13.88 -1.95 6.32
CA THR A 93 -12.93 -1.94 7.44
C THR A 93 -12.60 -0.51 7.84
N LEU A 94 -12.58 -0.26 9.16
CA LEU A 94 -12.12 1.00 9.74
C LEU A 94 -10.65 1.28 9.38
N GLU A 95 -9.85 0.22 9.26
CA GLU A 95 -8.42 0.27 8.97
C GLU A 95 -8.15 0.19 7.47
N ARG A 96 -8.56 1.20 6.68
CA ARG A 96 -8.45 1.28 5.21
C ARG A 96 -7.17 0.62 4.65
N PRO A 97 -7.21 -0.65 4.19
CA PRO A 97 -6.04 -1.33 3.67
C PRO A 97 -5.88 -0.94 2.19
N LEU A 98 -4.66 -0.61 1.79
CA LEU A 98 -4.29 -0.35 0.39
C LEU A 98 -3.76 -1.60 -0.31
N VAL A 99 -3.12 -2.48 0.45
CA VAL A 99 -2.58 -3.75 -0.05
C VAL A 99 -2.87 -4.82 0.98
N ARG A 100 -3.30 -5.99 0.51
CA ARG A 100 -3.30 -7.23 1.28
C ARG A 100 -2.73 -8.32 0.39
N ALA A 101 -1.66 -8.96 0.81
CA ALA A 101 -0.98 -9.98 0.04
C ALA A 101 -0.72 -11.20 0.92
N SER A 102 -1.07 -12.37 0.40
CA SER A 102 -0.60 -13.65 0.92
C SER A 102 0.64 -14.05 0.13
N VAL A 103 1.74 -14.35 0.82
CA VAL A 103 3.00 -14.73 0.18
C VAL A 103 3.46 -16.09 0.69
N LEU A 104 4.03 -16.87 -0.22
CA LEU A 104 4.55 -18.19 0.09
C LEU A 104 6.07 -18.17 0.05
N VAL A 105 6.70 -18.45 1.19
CA VAL A 105 8.15 -18.33 1.37
C VAL A 105 8.73 -19.70 1.71
N PRO A 106 9.79 -20.18 1.03
CA PRO A 106 10.50 -21.38 1.45
C PRO A 106 11.03 -21.23 2.88
N ARG A 107 10.93 -22.29 3.70
CA ARG A 107 11.37 -22.22 5.11
C ARG A 107 12.84 -21.80 5.28
N ALA A 108 13.68 -22.16 4.32
CA ALA A 108 15.10 -21.78 4.31
C ALA A 108 15.31 -20.26 4.12
N ASP A 109 14.36 -19.57 3.50
CA ASP A 109 14.46 -18.15 3.12
C ASP A 109 13.65 -17.23 4.04
N GLU A 110 12.93 -17.78 5.03
CA GLU A 110 12.07 -17.02 5.96
C GLU A 110 12.80 -15.85 6.63
N ALA A 111 14.03 -16.07 7.10
CA ALA A 111 14.81 -15.03 7.76
C ALA A 111 15.12 -13.85 6.83
N GLY A 112 15.50 -14.15 5.58
CA GLY A 112 15.81 -13.12 4.57
C GLY A 112 14.55 -12.36 4.12
N PHE A 113 13.42 -13.06 4.02
CA PHE A 113 12.14 -12.45 3.72
C PHE A 113 11.71 -11.47 4.83
N VAL A 114 11.73 -11.90 6.10
CA VAL A 114 11.39 -11.04 7.25
C VAL A 114 12.30 -9.82 7.29
N GLU A 115 13.61 -10.00 7.10
CA GLU A 115 14.56 -8.88 7.06
C GLU A 115 14.28 -7.91 5.89
N GLY A 116 13.89 -8.45 4.72
CA GLY A 116 13.45 -7.66 3.57
C GLY A 116 12.22 -6.81 3.87
N VAL A 117 11.23 -7.38 4.54
CA VAL A 117 10.02 -6.65 4.98
C VAL A 117 10.37 -5.59 6.02
N GLU A 118 11.26 -5.88 6.98
CA GLU A 118 11.70 -4.87 7.96
C GLU A 118 12.46 -3.71 7.31
N ARG A 119 13.30 -3.97 6.29
CA ARG A 119 13.92 -2.90 5.51
C ARG A 119 12.89 -2.06 4.77
N LEU A 120 11.86 -2.69 4.19
CA LEU A 120 10.75 -1.99 3.54
C LEU A 120 9.98 -1.12 4.54
N ARG A 121 9.71 -1.62 5.76
CA ARG A 121 9.08 -0.86 6.85
C ARG A 121 9.89 0.38 7.22
N ASN A 122 11.20 0.23 7.41
CA ASN A 122 12.08 1.34 7.81
C ASN A 122 12.27 2.41 6.71
N ALA A 123 12.08 2.04 5.44
CA ALA A 123 12.16 2.98 4.32
C ALA A 123 10.86 3.77 4.11
N TRP A 124 9.75 3.33 4.71
CA TRP A 124 8.44 3.93 4.48
C TRP A 124 8.25 5.22 5.29
N PRO A 125 7.56 6.24 4.73
CA PRO A 125 7.24 7.45 5.46
C PRO A 125 6.23 7.18 6.58
N GLU A 126 6.73 6.88 7.78
CA GLU A 126 5.94 6.98 9.01
C GLU A 126 5.59 8.46 9.30
N PRO A 127 4.39 8.77 9.82
CA PRO A 127 3.36 7.86 10.32
C PRO A 127 2.17 7.61 9.37
N MET A 128 2.25 7.94 8.07
CA MET A 128 1.05 7.89 7.20
C MET A 128 0.61 6.47 6.85
N PHE A 129 1.56 5.58 6.63
CA PHE A 129 1.28 4.19 6.30
C PHE A 129 1.86 3.23 7.32
N ARG A 130 1.17 2.12 7.53
CA ARG A 130 1.65 1.01 8.36
C ARG A 130 1.68 -0.26 7.55
N LEU A 131 2.86 -0.84 7.47
CA LEU A 131 3.07 -2.16 6.89
C LEU A 131 3.10 -3.19 8.02
N LEU A 132 2.14 -4.12 7.99
CA LEU A 132 2.00 -5.22 8.95
C LEU A 132 2.37 -6.53 8.28
N LEU A 133 3.09 -7.38 9.01
CA LEU A 133 3.41 -8.74 8.61
C LEU A 133 2.86 -9.68 9.68
N THR A 134 2.08 -10.68 9.28
CA THR A 134 1.52 -11.70 10.18
C THR A 134 1.85 -13.10 9.68
N GLY A 135 2.12 -14.00 10.63
CA GLY A 135 2.54 -15.37 10.37
C GLY A 135 3.75 -15.78 11.22
N PRO A 136 4.41 -16.90 10.88
CA PRO A 136 4.04 -17.81 9.80
C PRO A 136 2.77 -18.60 10.15
N TRP A 137 1.79 -18.62 9.25
CA TRP A 137 0.58 -19.42 9.41
C TRP A 137 0.82 -20.84 8.87
N PRO A 138 0.19 -21.89 9.42
CA PRO A 138 0.10 -23.15 8.71
C PRO A 138 -0.60 -22.87 7.37
N PRO A 139 -0.13 -23.44 6.25
CA PRO A 139 -0.50 -22.97 4.92
C PRO A 139 -1.89 -23.48 4.51
N TYR A 140 -2.91 -22.95 5.16
CA TYR A 140 -4.30 -23.36 5.00
C TYR A 140 -4.88 -22.86 3.67
N ARG A 141 -4.39 -21.75 3.10
CA ARG A 141 -4.98 -21.14 1.89
C ARG A 141 -4.45 -21.67 0.57
N PHE A 142 -3.31 -22.36 0.57
CA PHE A 142 -2.82 -23.14 -0.58
C PHE A 142 -3.23 -24.62 -0.54
N GLY A 143 -3.93 -25.05 0.53
CA GLY A 143 -4.39 -26.44 0.68
C GLY A 143 -5.60 -26.84 -0.17
N GLY A 144 -6.23 -25.88 -0.88
CA GLY A 144 -7.50 -26.09 -1.59
C GLY A 144 -7.43 -26.18 -3.12
N LEU A 145 -6.28 -25.92 -3.76
CA LEU A 145 -6.12 -26.12 -5.21
C LEU A 145 -5.91 -27.63 -5.48
N GLN A 146 -7.02 -28.38 -5.55
CA GLN A 146 -7.00 -29.68 -6.21
C GLN A 146 -6.67 -29.45 -7.70
N PRO A 147 -5.66 -30.13 -8.27
CA PRO A 147 -5.63 -30.28 -9.72
C PRO A 147 -6.86 -31.11 -10.10
N ASP A 148 -7.76 -30.51 -10.86
CA ASP A 148 -8.85 -31.24 -11.50
C ASP A 148 -8.20 -32.22 -12.47
N HIS A 149 -8.22 -33.51 -12.11
CA HIS A 149 -7.83 -34.58 -13.02
C HIS A 149 -9.07 -34.95 -13.83
N GLY A 150 -9.20 -34.32 -15.00
CA GLY A 150 -10.12 -34.68 -16.08
C GLY A 150 -9.39 -34.77 -17.40
#